data_AF-A0A1I0ZV04-F1
#
_entry.id   AF-A0A1I0ZV04-F1
#
_cell.length_a   1.000
_cell.length_b   1.000
_cell.length_c   1.000
_cell.angle_alpha   90.00
_cell.angle_beta   90.00
_cell.angle_gamma   90.00
#
_symmetry.space_group_name_H-M   'P 1'
#
loop_
_entity.id
_entity.type
_entity.pdbx_description
1 polymer ?
#
loop_
_entity_poly.entity_id
_entity_poly.type
_entity_poly.pdbx_seq_one_letter_code
_entity_poly.pdbx_strand_id
1 'polypeptide(L)'
;MHKKILIISHSGDLHADLVTAILAQRGHAPFRINLDAFPRDYQLSQTVQHGQAGARVRLLPDGDWLDLRQVGAVWLRKPAEYAYASADLTAQERAYAKLETRQAIFSVLYALDCYWLSHPLALRGAQWKGEQLARAARMGFRVPASVITNVADDVRALRAAVDGPIIFKAMSTPSLAAEAVEGAERVSRGIGTTIVDDAMLDSLDAVSELSCQFQEYIAKQYELRITVIGKRLFAARLYSQDDARTAVDSRDMSAPIRYEACTLPDDIRQRCLDFVHSYGLEYGALDLIVTPDGEYVFLENNPVGQFLYVQQLVPALPLLESVADTLIEGALCHSRT
;
A
#
# COMPACT_ATOMS: atom_id res chain seq x y z
N MET A 1 32.48 2.52 -0.77
CA MET A 1 31.73 2.57 0.52
C MET A 1 30.39 1.89 0.30
N HIS A 2 29.85 1.17 1.29
CA HIS A 2 28.50 0.61 1.18
C HIS A 2 27.48 1.76 1.13
N LYS A 3 26.70 1.86 0.04
CA LYS A 3 25.62 2.84 -0.02
C LYS A 3 24.60 2.58 1.10
N LYS A 4 24.00 3.66 1.60
CA LYS A 4 23.01 3.69 2.69
C LYS A 4 21.63 3.28 2.19
N ILE A 5 20.84 2.70 3.09
CA ILE A 5 19.41 2.44 2.91
C ILE A 5 18.65 3.57 3.58
N LEU A 6 17.77 4.24 2.84
CA LEU A 6 16.90 5.31 3.32
C LEU A 6 15.49 4.75 3.54
N ILE A 7 14.93 4.95 4.72
CA ILE A 7 13.55 4.54 5.06
C ILE A 7 12.72 5.81 5.25
N ILE A 8 11.61 5.94 4.53
CA ILE A 8 10.67 7.06 4.64
C ILE A 8 9.37 6.53 5.23
N SER A 9 9.06 6.92 6.47
CA SER A 9 7.86 6.48 7.19
C SER A 9 7.47 7.49 8.30
N HIS A 10 6.81 7.05 9.36
CA HIS A 10 6.49 7.84 10.56
C HIS A 10 7.00 7.14 11.82
N SER A 11 7.16 7.85 12.94
CA SER A 11 7.79 7.33 14.17
C SER A 11 7.13 6.07 14.74
N GLY A 12 5.81 5.95 14.63
CA GLY A 12 5.04 4.78 15.10
C GLY A 12 4.95 3.58 14.14
N ASP A 13 5.74 3.53 13.05
CA ASP A 13 5.68 2.42 12.08
C ASP A 13 6.49 1.19 12.54
N LEU A 14 5.78 0.20 13.11
CA LEU A 14 6.37 -1.05 13.60
C LEU A 14 7.07 -1.86 12.49
N HIS A 15 6.62 -1.78 11.23
CA HIS A 15 7.30 -2.48 10.13
C HIS A 15 8.69 -1.88 9.91
N ALA A 16 8.79 -0.55 9.95
CA ALA A 16 10.06 0.16 9.81
C ALA A 16 11.00 -0.15 10.98
N ASP A 17 10.49 -0.27 12.21
CA ASP A 17 11.29 -0.66 13.38
C ASP A 17 11.90 -2.06 13.23
N LEU A 18 11.06 -3.05 12.89
CA LEU A 18 11.49 -4.45 12.79
C LEU A 18 12.47 -4.67 11.63
N VAL A 19 12.21 -4.08 10.46
CA VAL A 19 13.15 -4.15 9.33
C VAL A 19 14.46 -3.43 9.64
N THR A 20 14.41 -2.28 10.34
CA THR A 20 15.63 -1.57 10.78
C THR A 20 16.50 -2.45 11.67
N ALA A 21 15.89 -3.21 12.60
CA ALA A 21 16.61 -4.15 13.44
C ALA A 21 17.28 -5.27 12.63
N ILE A 22 16.59 -5.84 11.64
CA ILE A 22 17.14 -6.88 10.75
C ILE A 22 18.30 -6.34 9.90
N LEU A 23 18.16 -5.12 9.35
CA LEU A 23 19.22 -4.45 8.61
C LEU A 23 20.47 -4.25 9.49
N ALA A 24 20.30 -3.80 10.73
CA ALA A 24 21.38 -3.61 11.69
C ALA A 24 22.10 -4.93 12.04
N GLN A 25 21.34 -6.01 12.30
CA GLN A 25 21.89 -7.34 12.54
C GLN A 25 22.74 -7.86 11.38
N ARG A 26 22.50 -7.37 10.17
CA ARG A 26 23.24 -7.73 8.95
C ARG A 26 24.32 -6.71 8.58
N GLY A 27 24.68 -5.80 9.48
CA GLY A 27 25.78 -4.84 9.29
C GLY A 27 25.41 -3.59 8.48
N HIS A 28 24.11 -3.33 8.24
CA HIS A 28 23.65 -2.12 7.57
C HIS A 28 23.07 -1.12 8.58
N ALA A 29 23.46 0.14 8.48
CA ALA A 29 22.91 1.22 9.30
C ALA A 29 22.01 2.12 8.44
N PRO A 30 20.68 1.84 8.37
CA PRO A 30 19.76 2.66 7.59
C PRO A 30 19.60 4.06 8.21
N PHE A 31 19.23 5.02 7.37
CA PHE A 31 18.78 6.34 7.81
C PHE A 31 17.26 6.41 7.65
N ARG A 32 16.53 6.72 8.72
CA ARG A 32 15.07 6.85 8.68
C ARG A 32 14.66 8.31 8.77
N ILE A 33 13.80 8.74 7.84
CA ILE A 33 13.08 10.01 7.94
C ILE A 33 11.68 9.70 8.46
N ASN A 34 11.40 10.16 9.66
CA ASN A 34 10.06 10.15 10.26
C ASN A 34 9.32 11.42 9.82
N LEU A 35 8.35 11.28 8.94
CA LEU A 35 7.60 12.40 8.35
C LEU A 35 6.80 13.18 9.40
N ASP A 36 6.34 12.53 10.46
CA ASP A 36 5.67 13.11 11.65
C ASP A 36 6.59 13.89 12.59
N ALA A 37 7.88 13.91 12.28
CA ALA A 37 8.87 14.76 12.90
C ALA A 37 9.53 15.72 11.89
N PHE A 38 9.21 15.60 10.59
CA PHE A 38 9.77 16.41 9.52
C PHE A 38 8.84 17.60 9.20
N PRO A 39 9.36 18.82 8.97
CA PRO A 39 10.77 19.21 9.03
C PRO A 39 11.26 19.59 10.44
N ARG A 40 10.40 19.67 11.48
CA ARG A 40 10.77 20.18 12.82
C ARG A 40 12.11 19.65 13.35
N ASP A 41 12.30 18.34 13.30
CA ASP A 41 13.45 17.66 13.93
C ASP A 41 14.55 17.33 12.90
N TYR A 42 14.47 17.88 11.69
CA TYR A 42 15.39 17.60 10.60
C TYR A 42 15.89 18.88 9.96
N GLN A 43 17.06 18.80 9.32
CA GLN A 43 17.48 19.80 8.35
C GLN A 43 17.66 19.12 7.00
N LEU A 44 17.01 19.70 5.98
CA LEU A 44 17.14 19.32 4.58
C LEU A 44 17.79 20.47 3.81
N SER A 45 18.75 20.15 2.96
CA SER A 45 19.36 21.13 2.07
C SER A 45 19.51 20.52 0.69
N GLN A 46 18.93 21.17 -0.31
CA GLN A 46 19.14 20.89 -1.73
C GLN A 46 19.81 22.12 -2.34
N THR A 47 20.93 21.93 -3.03
CA THR A 47 21.62 22.98 -3.75
C THR A 47 21.69 22.62 -5.23
N VAL A 48 21.41 23.60 -6.09
CA VAL A 48 21.61 23.49 -7.54
C VAL A 48 22.40 24.70 -7.98
N GLN A 49 23.65 24.50 -8.35
CA GLN A 49 24.58 25.57 -8.70
C GLN A 49 25.43 25.13 -9.88
N HIS A 50 25.47 25.96 -10.93
CA HIS A 50 26.34 25.77 -12.10
C HIS A 50 26.30 24.35 -12.69
N GLY A 51 25.11 23.76 -12.83
CA GLY A 51 24.92 22.42 -13.40
C GLY A 51 25.24 21.26 -12.45
N GLN A 52 25.60 21.54 -11.20
CA GLN A 52 25.78 20.54 -10.16
C GLN A 52 24.61 20.60 -9.18
N ALA A 53 24.08 19.43 -8.84
CA ALA A 53 23.04 19.28 -7.82
C ALA A 53 23.58 18.45 -6.65
N GLY A 54 23.28 18.89 -5.43
CA GLY A 54 23.61 18.19 -4.20
C GLY A 54 22.41 18.21 -3.26
N ALA A 55 22.23 17.15 -2.49
CA ALA A 55 21.23 17.11 -1.45
C ALA A 55 21.76 16.37 -0.22
N ARG A 56 21.42 16.90 0.96
CA ARG A 56 21.80 16.31 2.23
C ARG A 56 20.70 16.49 3.26
N VAL A 57 20.61 15.54 4.18
CA VAL A 57 19.65 15.55 5.30
C VAL A 57 20.37 15.19 6.60
N ARG A 58 19.92 15.76 7.72
CA ARG A 58 20.34 15.32 9.06
C ARG A 58 19.20 15.38 10.05
N LEU A 59 19.29 14.54 11.09
CA LEU A 59 18.45 14.61 12.28
C LEU A 59 19.05 15.62 13.27
N LEU A 60 18.22 16.40 13.94
CA LEU A 60 18.65 17.37 14.96
C LEU A 60 18.66 16.75 16.37
N PRO A 61 19.43 17.34 17.33
CA PRO A 61 20.39 18.42 17.13
C PRO A 61 21.75 17.93 16.60
N ASP A 62 22.11 16.67 16.88
CA ASP A 62 23.49 16.18 16.78
C ASP A 62 23.71 15.15 15.67
N GLY A 63 22.72 14.92 14.80
CA GLY A 63 22.86 13.97 13.70
C GLY A 63 23.84 14.44 12.63
N ASP A 64 24.66 13.50 12.14
CA ASP A 64 25.54 13.73 11.00
C ASP A 64 24.73 14.01 9.72
N TRP A 65 25.33 14.79 8.83
CA TRP A 65 24.80 14.98 7.48
C TRP A 65 24.94 13.69 6.67
N LEU A 66 23.81 13.15 6.23
CA LEU A 66 23.76 12.17 5.15
C LEU A 66 23.77 12.92 3.81
N ASP A 67 24.86 12.78 3.06
CA ASP A 67 24.87 13.12 1.63
C ASP A 67 24.03 12.09 0.86
N LEU A 68 22.99 12.54 0.18
CA LEU A 68 22.04 11.63 -0.45
C LEU A 68 22.59 10.91 -1.68
N ARG A 69 23.75 11.33 -2.22
CA ARG A 69 24.50 10.54 -3.22
C ARG A 69 25.02 9.21 -2.64
N GLN A 70 25.08 9.10 -1.31
CA GLN A 70 25.43 7.86 -0.62
C GLN A 70 24.25 6.90 -0.49
N VAL A 71 23.02 7.28 -0.87
CA VAL A 71 21.85 6.40 -0.80
C VAL A 71 21.84 5.45 -1.99
N GLY A 72 21.66 4.16 -1.71
CA GLY A 72 21.62 3.09 -2.72
C GLY A 72 20.29 2.35 -2.79
N ALA A 73 19.47 2.47 -1.75
CA ALA A 73 18.10 1.98 -1.76
C ALA A 73 17.18 2.88 -0.92
N VAL A 74 15.93 3.04 -1.35
CA VAL A 74 14.88 3.75 -0.63
C VAL A 74 13.68 2.84 -0.41
N TRP A 75 13.22 2.80 0.84
CA TRP A 75 11.93 2.22 1.20
C TRP A 75 10.93 3.34 1.53
N LEU A 76 10.04 3.65 0.59
CA LEU A 76 8.95 4.59 0.82
C LEU A 76 7.73 3.85 1.38
N ARG A 77 7.57 3.86 2.70
CA ARG A 77 6.69 2.91 3.39
C ARG A 77 5.31 3.49 3.73
N LYS A 78 5.25 4.53 4.57
CA LYS A 78 3.99 5.15 5.00
C LYS A 78 4.07 6.68 4.98
N PRO A 79 2.98 7.36 4.60
CA PRO A 79 2.87 8.79 4.78
C PRO A 79 2.63 9.14 6.26
N ALA A 80 2.82 10.40 6.60
CA ALA A 80 2.39 10.99 7.87
C ALA A 80 2.12 12.48 7.66
N GLU A 81 1.37 13.09 8.59
CA GLU A 81 1.31 14.55 8.70
C GLU A 81 2.67 15.10 9.13
N TYR A 82 3.05 16.26 8.62
CA TYR A 82 4.32 16.90 8.96
C TYR A 82 4.26 17.63 10.32
N ALA A 83 5.43 17.86 10.91
CA ALA A 83 5.58 18.62 12.14
C ALA A 83 6.41 19.88 11.92
N TYR A 84 5.97 21.00 12.53
CA TYR A 84 6.63 22.30 12.46
C TYR A 84 7.08 22.76 13.84
N ALA A 85 8.11 23.61 13.87
CA ALA A 85 8.60 24.20 15.13
C ALA A 85 7.59 25.20 15.73
N SER A 86 6.88 25.95 14.87
CA SER A 86 5.81 26.85 15.29
C SER A 86 4.56 26.06 15.69
N ALA A 87 4.08 26.27 16.91
CA ALA A 87 2.89 25.60 17.44
C ALA A 87 1.58 26.23 16.93
N ASP A 88 1.62 27.49 16.52
CA ASP A 88 0.48 28.39 16.34
C ASP A 88 0.25 28.85 14.88
N LEU A 89 0.62 28.00 13.91
CA LEU A 89 0.31 28.27 12.50
C LEU A 89 -1.20 28.36 12.25
N THR A 90 -1.64 29.43 11.58
CA THR A 90 -3.01 29.57 11.06
C THR A 90 -3.32 28.47 10.04
N ALA A 91 -4.60 28.28 9.69
CA ALA A 91 -5.02 27.27 8.73
C ALA A 91 -4.33 27.42 7.36
N GLN A 92 -4.22 28.66 6.86
CA GLN A 92 -3.57 28.95 5.58
C GLN A 92 -2.06 28.69 5.64
N GLU A 93 -1.38 29.12 6.71
CA GLU A 93 0.06 28.87 6.89
C GLU A 93 0.37 27.38 7.02
N ARG A 94 -0.46 26.62 7.75
CA ARG A 94 -0.32 25.16 7.88
C ARG A 94 -0.49 24.44 6.54
N ALA A 95 -1.48 24.86 5.75
CA ALA A 95 -1.70 24.32 4.41
C ALA A 95 -0.51 24.62 3.48
N TYR A 96 -0.02 25.87 3.48
CA TYR A 96 1.16 26.27 2.72
C TYR A 96 2.40 25.48 3.15
N ALA A 97 2.69 25.41 4.45
CA ALA A 97 3.83 24.68 5.00
C ALA A 97 3.78 23.19 4.62
N LYS A 98 2.59 22.57 4.59
CA LYS A 98 2.40 21.17 4.15
C LYS A 98 2.74 20.97 2.69
N LEU A 99 2.31 21.89 1.83
CA LEU A 99 2.64 21.86 0.41
C LEU A 99 4.14 22.05 0.16
N GLU A 100 4.76 23.08 0.77
CA GLU A 100 6.19 23.36 0.63
C GLU A 100 7.07 22.22 1.17
N THR A 101 6.73 21.67 2.34
CA THR A 101 7.45 20.53 2.93
C THR A 101 7.40 19.32 2.01
N ARG A 102 6.22 19.02 1.45
CA ARG A 102 6.07 17.93 0.48
C ARG A 102 6.89 18.18 -0.78
N GLN A 103 6.87 19.39 -1.33
CA GLN A 103 7.67 19.73 -2.50
C GLN A 103 9.16 19.58 -2.23
N ALA A 104 9.65 20.11 -1.10
CA ALA A 104 11.07 20.07 -0.75
C ALA A 104 11.59 18.63 -0.59
N ILE A 105 10.91 17.79 0.19
CA ILE A 105 11.36 16.41 0.41
C ILE A 105 11.26 15.57 -0.86
N PHE A 106 10.15 15.67 -1.62
CA PHE A 106 10.00 14.86 -2.83
C PHE A 106 10.85 15.36 -4.00
N SER A 107 11.15 16.66 -4.11
CA SER A 107 12.14 17.19 -5.07
C SER A 107 13.51 16.52 -4.89
N VAL A 108 13.92 16.34 -3.64
CA VAL A 108 15.17 15.65 -3.29
C VAL A 108 15.08 14.15 -3.55
N LEU A 109 13.99 13.51 -3.11
CA LEU A 109 13.78 12.07 -3.28
C LEU A 109 13.73 11.65 -4.76
N TYR A 110 13.00 12.38 -5.61
CA TYR A 110 12.90 12.08 -7.04
C TYR A 110 14.21 12.25 -7.80
N ALA A 111 15.20 12.96 -7.24
CA ALA A 111 16.52 13.10 -7.84
C ALA A 111 17.45 11.90 -7.55
N LEU A 112 17.03 10.93 -6.72
CA LEU A 112 17.88 9.81 -6.34
C LEU A 112 17.85 8.69 -7.38
N ASP A 113 19.00 8.46 -8.01
CA ASP A 113 19.26 7.29 -8.85
C ASP A 113 19.73 6.12 -7.99
N CYS A 114 18.76 5.33 -7.52
CA CYS A 114 18.97 4.23 -6.60
C CYS A 114 17.85 3.20 -6.71
N TYR A 115 17.95 2.10 -5.96
CA TYR A 115 16.88 1.11 -5.89
C TYR A 115 15.68 1.64 -5.09
N TRP A 116 14.46 1.35 -5.54
CA TRP A 116 13.24 1.79 -4.85
C TRP A 116 12.32 0.62 -4.53
N LEU A 117 11.80 0.59 -3.30
CA LEU A 117 10.79 -0.37 -2.86
C LEU A 117 9.50 0.37 -2.42
N SER A 118 8.64 0.88 -3.28
CA SER A 118 8.77 1.08 -4.72
C SER A 118 8.85 2.58 -5.04
N HIS A 119 9.15 2.95 -6.29
CA HIS A 119 9.28 4.35 -6.68
C HIS A 119 7.91 5.08 -6.61
N PRO A 120 7.82 6.31 -6.08
CA PRO A 120 6.52 6.98 -5.90
C PRO A 120 5.72 7.24 -7.18
N LEU A 121 6.36 7.39 -8.35
CA LEU A 121 5.63 7.44 -9.63
C LEU A 121 4.91 6.13 -9.95
N ALA A 122 5.57 4.99 -9.73
CA ALA A 122 4.98 3.67 -9.92
C ALA A 122 3.84 3.42 -8.93
N LEU A 123 4.05 3.79 -7.64
CA LEU A 123 3.02 3.73 -6.61
C LEU A 123 1.76 4.49 -7.04
N ARG A 124 1.90 5.68 -7.64
CA ARG A 124 0.76 6.49 -8.08
C ARG A 124 -0.06 5.81 -9.16
N GLY A 125 0.58 5.19 -10.15
CA GLY A 125 -0.10 4.46 -11.22
C GLY A 125 -0.87 3.23 -10.70
N ALA A 126 -0.35 2.59 -9.66
CA ALA A 126 -0.91 1.36 -9.10
C ALA A 126 -2.01 1.55 -8.05
N GLN A 127 -2.54 2.76 -7.82
CA GLN A 127 -3.55 3.02 -6.79
C GLN A 127 -5.01 2.94 -7.28
N TRP A 128 -5.22 2.84 -8.60
CA TRP A 128 -6.53 3.02 -9.20
C TRP A 128 -7.25 1.69 -9.41
N LYS A 129 -8.23 1.36 -8.56
CA LYS A 129 -8.92 0.04 -8.57
C LYS A 129 -9.52 -0.35 -9.92
N GLY A 130 -10.16 0.60 -10.62
CA GLY A 130 -10.72 0.34 -11.96
C GLY A 130 -9.63 -0.02 -12.98
N GLU A 131 -8.49 0.67 -12.94
CA GLU A 131 -7.36 0.36 -13.81
C GLU A 131 -6.70 -0.96 -13.44
N GLN A 132 -6.57 -1.29 -12.15
CA GLN A 132 -6.08 -2.58 -11.67
C GLN A 132 -6.92 -3.75 -12.20
N LEU A 133 -8.25 -3.67 -12.09
CA LEU A 133 -9.15 -4.70 -12.58
C LEU A 133 -9.03 -4.87 -14.10
N ALA A 134 -9.03 -3.76 -14.85
CA ALA A 134 -8.87 -3.79 -16.30
C ALA A 134 -7.50 -4.36 -16.73
N ARG A 135 -6.44 -4.01 -16.01
CA ARG A 135 -5.09 -4.53 -16.25
C ARG A 135 -5.02 -6.02 -15.94
N ALA A 136 -5.52 -6.46 -14.78
CA ALA A 136 -5.53 -7.86 -14.40
C ALA A 136 -6.26 -8.71 -15.44
N ALA A 137 -7.42 -8.25 -15.93
CA ALA A 137 -8.15 -8.92 -17.00
C ALA A 137 -7.32 -9.07 -18.29
N ARG A 138 -6.64 -7.99 -18.73
CA ARG A 138 -5.74 -8.04 -19.91
C ARG A 138 -4.55 -9.00 -19.71
N MET A 139 -4.14 -9.23 -18.47
CA MET A 139 -3.06 -10.15 -18.10
C MET A 139 -3.57 -11.59 -17.85
N GLY A 140 -4.84 -11.86 -18.14
CA GLY A 140 -5.42 -13.20 -18.07
C GLY A 140 -5.87 -13.62 -16.68
N PHE A 141 -6.06 -12.70 -15.74
CA PHE A 141 -6.79 -12.99 -14.51
C PHE A 141 -8.30 -13.02 -14.78
N ARG A 142 -9.00 -13.93 -14.11
CA ARG A 142 -10.43 -13.74 -13.85
C ARG A 142 -10.59 -12.58 -12.87
N VAL A 143 -11.49 -11.66 -13.18
CA VAL A 143 -11.89 -10.55 -12.31
C VAL A 143 -13.41 -10.55 -12.17
N PRO A 144 -13.98 -10.01 -11.08
CA PRO A 144 -15.43 -9.99 -10.93
C PRO A 144 -16.06 -8.94 -11.86
N ALA A 145 -17.29 -9.18 -12.32
CA ALA A 145 -18.04 -8.14 -13.03
C ALA A 145 -18.15 -6.90 -12.12
N SER A 146 -17.78 -5.73 -12.63
CA SER A 146 -17.62 -4.53 -11.79
C SER A 146 -18.10 -3.30 -12.53
N VAL A 147 -18.65 -2.34 -11.79
CA VAL A 147 -18.97 -1.01 -12.29
C VAL A 147 -18.47 0.05 -11.32
N ILE A 148 -17.86 1.11 -11.87
CA ILE A 148 -17.54 2.33 -11.14
C ILE A 148 -18.36 3.44 -11.80
N THR A 149 -19.39 3.94 -11.10
CA THR A 149 -20.41 4.78 -11.72
C THR A 149 -21.06 5.72 -10.71
N ASN A 150 -21.55 6.85 -11.20
CA ASN A 150 -22.52 7.71 -10.52
C ASN A 150 -23.91 7.65 -11.22
N VAL A 151 -24.17 6.59 -11.98
CA VAL A 151 -25.42 6.37 -12.72
C VAL A 151 -26.13 5.15 -12.14
N ALA A 152 -27.29 5.37 -11.52
CA ALA A 152 -28.07 4.32 -10.86
C ALA A 152 -28.42 3.15 -11.81
N ASP A 153 -28.74 3.45 -13.07
CA ASP A 153 -29.09 2.43 -14.07
C ASP A 153 -27.94 1.48 -14.40
N ASP A 154 -26.69 1.94 -14.33
CA ASP A 154 -25.54 1.06 -14.52
C ASP A 154 -25.42 0.03 -13.37
N VAL A 155 -25.81 0.42 -12.15
CA VAL A 155 -25.85 -0.49 -10.99
C VAL A 155 -26.98 -1.51 -11.15
N ARG A 156 -28.15 -1.08 -11.64
CA ARG A 156 -29.27 -1.97 -11.97
C ARG A 156 -28.87 -2.95 -13.08
N ALA A 157 -28.19 -2.47 -14.11
CA ALA A 157 -27.68 -3.29 -15.20
C ALA A 157 -26.67 -4.33 -14.70
N LEU A 158 -25.72 -3.95 -13.83
CA LEU A 158 -24.81 -4.90 -13.20
C LEU A 158 -25.57 -5.94 -12.38
N ARG A 159 -26.52 -5.51 -11.53
CA ARG A 159 -27.32 -6.43 -10.71
C ARG A 159 -28.09 -7.44 -11.56
N ALA A 160 -28.63 -7.03 -12.70
CA ALA A 160 -29.37 -7.89 -13.62
C ALA A 160 -28.45 -8.82 -14.44
N ALA A 161 -27.18 -8.45 -14.64
CA ALA A 161 -26.21 -9.22 -15.42
C ALA A 161 -25.51 -10.33 -14.62
N VAL A 162 -25.73 -10.41 -13.31
CA VAL A 162 -25.11 -11.42 -12.42
C VAL A 162 -26.18 -12.25 -11.71
N ASP A 163 -25.92 -13.54 -11.52
CA ASP A 163 -26.85 -14.46 -10.86
C ASP A 163 -26.93 -14.22 -9.34
N GLY A 164 -25.82 -13.78 -8.75
CA GLY A 164 -25.66 -13.60 -7.31
C GLY A 164 -25.90 -12.16 -6.81
N PRO A 165 -25.62 -11.90 -5.52
CA PRO A 165 -25.63 -10.55 -5.00
C PRO A 165 -24.49 -9.72 -5.58
N ILE A 166 -24.63 -8.40 -5.45
CA ILE A 166 -23.52 -7.46 -5.68
C ILE A 166 -23.05 -6.89 -4.35
N ILE A 167 -21.82 -6.41 -4.32
CA ILE A 167 -21.18 -5.76 -3.19
C ILE A 167 -20.81 -4.32 -3.52
N PHE A 168 -20.91 -3.46 -2.52
CA PHE A 168 -20.33 -2.13 -2.52
C PHE A 168 -18.92 -2.17 -1.91
N LYS A 169 -17.99 -1.40 -2.49
CA LYS A 169 -16.63 -1.23 -1.95
C LYS A 169 -16.22 0.24 -1.95
N ALA A 170 -15.56 0.66 -0.88
CA ALA A 170 -14.84 1.93 -0.87
C ALA A 170 -13.66 1.89 -1.87
N MET A 171 -13.56 2.92 -2.71
CA MET A 171 -12.53 3.02 -3.74
C MET A 171 -11.19 3.54 -3.20
N SER A 172 -11.23 4.52 -2.31
CA SER A 172 -10.03 5.18 -1.78
C SER A 172 -9.51 4.49 -0.52
N THR A 173 -10.32 4.49 0.55
CA THR A 173 -10.02 3.86 1.82
C THR A 173 -11.32 3.40 2.50
N PRO A 174 -11.34 2.22 3.15
CA PRO A 174 -12.47 1.81 3.97
C PRO A 174 -12.64 2.67 5.23
N SER A 175 -11.65 3.50 5.61
CA SER A 175 -11.72 4.36 6.80
C SER A 175 -12.47 5.68 6.59
N LEU A 176 -13.14 5.89 5.44
CA LEU A 176 -13.90 7.11 5.14
C LEU A 176 -13.12 8.41 5.35
N ALA A 177 -11.85 8.43 4.93
CA ALA A 177 -10.96 9.56 5.11
C ALA A 177 -10.83 10.01 6.58
N ALA A 178 -10.99 9.10 7.56
CA ALA A 178 -10.85 9.41 8.98
C ALA A 178 -9.51 10.10 9.31
N GLU A 179 -8.45 9.84 8.55
CA GLU A 179 -7.14 10.48 8.71
C GLU A 179 -7.14 11.98 8.35
N ALA A 180 -8.11 12.44 7.56
CA ALA A 180 -8.25 13.85 7.15
C ALA A 180 -9.18 14.66 8.06
N VAL A 181 -9.77 14.03 9.08
CA VAL A 181 -10.83 14.61 9.92
C VAL A 181 -10.49 14.40 11.40
N GLU A 182 -10.77 15.40 12.23
CA GLU A 182 -10.54 15.30 13.67
C GLU A 182 -11.42 14.23 14.31
N GLY A 183 -10.91 13.59 15.37
CA GLY A 183 -11.59 12.45 16.01
C GLY A 183 -13.02 12.74 16.46
N ALA A 184 -13.30 13.96 16.93
CA ALA A 184 -14.62 14.39 17.39
C ALA A 184 -15.65 14.53 16.25
N GLU A 185 -15.19 14.73 15.01
CA GLU A 185 -16.04 14.91 13.83
C GLU A 185 -16.29 13.59 13.07
N ARG A 186 -15.67 12.48 13.51
CA ARG A 186 -15.83 11.16 12.87
C ARG A 186 -17.15 10.52 13.28
N VAL A 187 -18.07 10.41 12.32
CA VAL A 187 -19.40 9.80 12.53
C VAL A 187 -19.47 8.29 12.26
N SER A 188 -18.44 7.69 11.67
CA SER A 188 -18.35 6.25 11.41
C SER A 188 -16.90 5.75 11.54
N ARG A 189 -16.74 4.46 11.87
CA ARG A 189 -15.43 3.79 11.96
C ARG A 189 -14.92 3.28 10.61
N GLY A 190 -15.75 3.28 9.57
CA GLY A 190 -15.41 2.83 8.23
C GLY A 190 -16.55 2.14 7.49
N ILE A 191 -16.32 1.81 6.22
CA ILE A 191 -17.19 0.97 5.39
C ILE A 191 -16.34 -0.16 4.80
N GLY A 192 -16.65 -1.39 5.23
CA GLY A 192 -16.07 -2.61 4.67
C GLY A 192 -16.67 -2.98 3.32
N THR A 193 -16.38 -4.19 2.86
CA THR A 193 -17.12 -4.76 1.73
C THR A 193 -18.53 -5.11 2.19
N THR A 194 -19.55 -4.53 1.56
CA THR A 194 -20.94 -4.64 2.00
C THR A 194 -21.78 -5.29 0.92
N ILE A 195 -22.52 -6.36 1.24
CA ILE A 195 -23.55 -6.91 0.35
C ILE A 195 -24.63 -5.83 0.15
N VAL A 196 -24.99 -5.54 -1.09
CA VAL A 196 -26.08 -4.62 -1.42
C VAL A 196 -27.40 -5.38 -1.26
N ASP A 197 -28.18 -4.99 -0.26
CA ASP A 197 -29.52 -5.53 -0.02
C ASP A 197 -30.60 -4.79 -0.83
N ASP A 198 -31.84 -5.27 -0.73
CA ASP A 198 -32.97 -4.70 -1.48
C ASP A 198 -33.25 -3.24 -1.07
N ALA A 199 -33.08 -2.89 0.21
CA ALA A 199 -33.30 -1.52 0.68
C ALA A 199 -32.26 -0.54 0.10
N MET A 200 -31.01 -0.99 -0.06
CA MET A 200 -29.97 -0.22 -0.76
C MET A 200 -30.27 -0.10 -2.25
N LEU A 201 -30.81 -1.14 -2.89
CA LEU A 201 -31.23 -1.10 -4.31
C LEU A 201 -32.41 -0.13 -4.53
N ASP A 202 -33.34 -0.05 -3.58
CA ASP A 202 -34.44 0.91 -3.60
C ASP A 202 -33.95 2.36 -3.40
N SER A 203 -32.73 2.54 -2.88
CA SER A 203 -32.12 3.84 -2.58
C SER A 203 -30.99 4.24 -3.54
N LEU A 204 -30.95 3.68 -4.75
CA LEU A 204 -29.87 3.92 -5.72
C LEU A 204 -29.76 5.37 -6.21
N ASP A 205 -30.75 6.24 -5.97
CA ASP A 205 -30.65 7.65 -6.31
C ASP A 205 -29.45 8.33 -5.62
N ALA A 206 -29.04 7.83 -4.44
CA ALA A 206 -27.85 8.27 -3.72
C ALA A 206 -26.53 8.04 -4.49
N VAL A 207 -26.51 7.11 -5.46
CA VAL A 207 -25.34 6.89 -6.34
C VAL A 207 -25.08 8.11 -7.23
N SER A 208 -26.06 8.97 -7.46
CA SER A 208 -25.89 10.18 -8.27
C SER A 208 -25.03 11.25 -7.58
N GLU A 209 -24.89 11.18 -6.25
CA GLU A 209 -24.14 12.15 -5.43
C GLU A 209 -22.62 12.03 -5.59
N LEU A 210 -22.13 10.80 -5.84
CA LEU A 210 -20.72 10.53 -6.11
C LEU A 210 -20.53 9.20 -6.83
N SER A 211 -19.40 9.06 -7.53
CA SER A 211 -19.04 7.76 -8.11
C SER A 211 -18.82 6.71 -7.02
N CYS A 212 -19.43 5.55 -7.21
CA CYS A 212 -19.41 4.39 -6.31
C CYS A 212 -18.84 3.17 -7.05
N GLN A 213 -18.24 2.24 -6.31
CA GLN A 213 -17.80 0.96 -6.87
C GLN A 213 -18.73 -0.16 -6.42
N PHE A 214 -19.35 -0.82 -7.39
CA PHE A 214 -20.12 -2.05 -7.20
C PHE A 214 -19.44 -3.20 -7.95
N GLN A 215 -19.55 -4.38 -7.40
CA GLN A 215 -18.89 -5.56 -7.92
C GLN A 215 -19.74 -6.81 -7.67
N GLU A 216 -19.67 -7.79 -8.56
CA GLU A 216 -20.22 -9.13 -8.35
C GLU A 216 -19.67 -9.74 -7.05
N TYR A 217 -20.56 -10.26 -6.21
CA TYR A 217 -20.14 -11.11 -5.11
C TYR A 217 -19.88 -12.52 -5.63
N ILE A 218 -18.62 -12.94 -5.55
CA ILE A 218 -18.21 -14.30 -5.92
C ILE A 218 -18.05 -15.13 -4.65
N ALA A 219 -18.78 -16.26 -4.60
CA ALA A 219 -18.62 -17.23 -3.53
C ALA A 219 -17.18 -17.78 -3.51
N LYS A 220 -16.60 -17.87 -2.33
CA LYS A 220 -15.19 -18.22 -2.12
C LYS A 220 -15.07 -19.34 -1.10
N GLN A 221 -14.19 -20.28 -1.38
CA GLN A 221 -13.75 -21.29 -0.42
C GLN A 221 -12.76 -20.67 0.59
N TYR A 222 -11.86 -19.82 0.10
CA TYR A 222 -10.90 -19.07 0.91
C TYR A 222 -10.38 -17.84 0.15
N GLU A 223 -9.72 -16.95 0.89
CA GLU A 223 -9.00 -15.80 0.35
C GLU A 223 -7.50 -16.08 0.31
N LEU A 224 -6.80 -15.39 -0.58
CA LEU A 224 -5.36 -15.44 -0.73
C LEU A 224 -4.78 -14.05 -0.53
N ARG A 225 -3.89 -13.94 0.46
CA ARG A 225 -3.04 -12.77 0.65
C ARG A 225 -1.68 -13.07 0.06
N ILE A 226 -1.38 -12.45 -1.08
CA ILE A 226 -0.16 -12.69 -1.84
C ILE A 226 0.75 -11.47 -1.72
N THR A 227 1.93 -11.62 -1.15
CA THR A 227 2.92 -10.55 -1.01
C THR A 227 4.07 -10.77 -1.99
N VAL A 228 4.25 -9.84 -2.92
CA VAL A 228 5.42 -9.76 -3.80
C VAL A 228 6.45 -8.82 -3.18
N ILE A 229 7.70 -9.27 -3.09
CA ILE A 229 8.85 -8.51 -2.57
C ILE A 229 10.05 -8.76 -3.50
N GLY A 230 10.40 -7.76 -4.29
CA GLY A 230 11.32 -7.88 -5.41
C GLY A 230 10.85 -8.96 -6.39
N LYS A 231 11.64 -10.03 -6.51
CA LYS A 231 11.34 -11.20 -7.37
C LYS A 231 10.70 -12.37 -6.61
N ARG A 232 10.45 -12.22 -5.31
CA ARG A 232 9.89 -13.27 -4.45
C ARG A 232 8.40 -13.05 -4.27
N LEU A 233 7.68 -14.17 -4.15
CA LEU A 233 6.24 -14.19 -3.91
C LEU A 233 5.96 -15.12 -2.74
N PHE A 234 5.15 -14.63 -1.81
CA PHE A 234 4.69 -15.35 -0.63
C PHE A 234 3.17 -15.35 -0.63
N ALA A 235 2.53 -16.48 -0.37
CA ALA A 235 1.08 -16.58 -0.34
C ALA A 235 0.60 -17.20 0.98
N ALA A 236 -0.43 -16.59 1.56
CA ALA A 236 -1.16 -17.12 2.69
C ALA A 236 -2.62 -17.35 2.30
N ARG A 237 -3.17 -18.52 2.64
CA ARG A 237 -4.60 -18.80 2.63
C ARG A 237 -5.23 -18.25 3.89
N LEU A 238 -6.37 -17.60 3.71
CA LEU A 238 -7.23 -17.07 4.77
C LEU A 238 -8.55 -17.82 4.69
N TYR A 239 -8.84 -18.67 5.66
CA TYR A 239 -10.08 -19.47 5.71
C TYR A 239 -11.25 -18.61 6.20
N SER A 240 -11.61 -17.58 5.43
CA SER A 240 -12.60 -16.57 5.83
C SER A 240 -14.02 -17.10 6.02
N GLN A 241 -14.29 -18.34 5.59
CA GLN A 241 -15.54 -19.06 5.83
C GLN A 241 -15.60 -19.74 7.21
N ASP A 242 -14.48 -19.81 7.95
CA ASP A 242 -14.46 -20.39 9.30
C ASP A 242 -15.28 -19.55 10.32
N ASP A 243 -15.56 -18.28 10.01
CA ASP A 243 -16.40 -17.38 10.81
C ASP A 243 -17.33 -16.55 9.91
N ALA A 244 -18.60 -16.44 10.28
CA ALA A 244 -19.59 -15.70 9.50
C ALA A 244 -19.26 -14.20 9.36
N ARG A 245 -18.55 -13.61 10.33
CA ARG A 245 -18.14 -12.19 10.30
C ARG A 245 -17.15 -11.90 9.19
N THR A 246 -16.36 -12.90 8.78
CA THR A 246 -15.34 -12.78 7.74
C THR A 246 -15.78 -13.30 6.38
N ALA A 247 -16.96 -13.92 6.29
CA ALA A 247 -17.40 -14.61 5.09
C ALA A 247 -17.47 -13.68 3.87
N VAL A 248 -17.89 -12.43 4.05
CA VAL A 248 -17.89 -11.38 3.00
C VAL A 248 -16.53 -10.69 2.91
N ASP A 249 -15.91 -10.39 4.05
CA ASP A 249 -14.69 -9.58 4.16
C ASP A 249 -13.77 -10.09 5.29
N SER A 250 -12.58 -10.60 4.95
CA SER A 250 -11.66 -11.18 5.93
C SER A 250 -11.04 -10.21 6.94
N ARG A 251 -11.34 -8.92 6.84
CA ARG A 251 -10.67 -7.86 7.62
C ARG A 251 -11.16 -7.71 9.06
N ASP A 252 -12.08 -8.55 9.53
CA ASP A 252 -12.38 -8.66 10.97
C ASP A 252 -11.33 -9.50 11.69
N MET A 253 -10.26 -8.84 12.15
CA MET A 253 -9.14 -9.48 12.86
C MET A 253 -9.52 -10.05 14.24
N SER A 254 -10.74 -9.80 14.74
CA SER A 254 -11.25 -10.42 15.97
C SER A 254 -11.84 -11.81 15.73
N ALA A 255 -12.04 -12.19 14.47
CA ALA A 255 -12.52 -13.51 14.10
C ALA A 255 -11.40 -14.56 14.16
N PRO A 256 -11.60 -15.71 14.82
CA PRO A 256 -10.60 -16.76 14.94
C PRO A 256 -10.52 -17.63 13.68
N ILE A 257 -10.20 -17.02 12.53
CA ILE A 257 -10.03 -17.77 11.28
C ILE A 257 -8.62 -18.32 11.13
N ARG A 258 -8.49 -19.45 10.43
CA ARG A 258 -7.18 -20.06 10.16
C ARG A 258 -6.43 -19.31 9.06
N TYR A 259 -5.10 -19.27 9.22
CA TYR A 259 -4.15 -18.77 8.22
C TYR A 259 -3.09 -19.83 7.95
N GLU A 260 -2.73 -20.02 6.69
CA GLU A 260 -1.78 -21.06 6.30
C GLU A 260 -0.90 -20.59 5.13
N ALA A 261 0.40 -20.89 5.18
CA ALA A 261 1.27 -20.68 4.03
C ALA A 261 0.87 -21.63 2.90
N CYS A 262 0.89 -21.15 1.65
CA CYS A 262 0.62 -22.01 0.51
C CYS A 262 1.52 -21.69 -0.69
N THR A 263 1.67 -22.68 -1.57
CA THR A 263 2.19 -22.48 -2.92
C THR A 263 1.04 -22.24 -3.88
N LEU A 264 1.27 -21.38 -4.88
CA LEU A 264 0.34 -21.15 -5.98
C LEU A 264 0.74 -22.00 -7.19
N PRO A 265 -0.22 -22.38 -8.06
CA PRO A 265 0.10 -22.87 -9.39
C PRO A 265 1.05 -21.90 -10.12
N ASP A 266 1.97 -22.43 -10.92
CA ASP A 266 3.04 -21.66 -11.55
C ASP A 266 2.52 -20.52 -12.42
N ASP A 267 1.42 -20.74 -13.14
CA ASP A 267 0.78 -19.75 -14.00
C ASP A 267 0.17 -18.59 -13.17
N ILE A 268 -0.49 -18.89 -12.05
CA ILE A 268 -1.01 -17.87 -11.12
C ILE A 268 0.14 -17.11 -10.47
N ARG A 269 1.18 -17.82 -9.99
CA ARG A 269 2.38 -17.22 -9.41
C ARG A 269 3.02 -16.23 -10.38
N GLN A 270 3.22 -16.65 -11.63
CA GLN A 270 3.85 -15.81 -12.65
C GLN A 270 2.97 -14.60 -12.98
N ARG A 271 1.66 -14.78 -13.17
CA ARG A 271 0.73 -13.66 -13.38
C ARG A 271 0.75 -12.63 -12.24
N CYS A 272 0.86 -13.07 -10.98
CA CYS A 272 0.95 -12.16 -9.84
C CYS A 272 2.25 -11.35 -9.83
N LEU A 273 3.39 -11.99 -10.14
CA LEU A 273 4.68 -11.31 -10.28
C LEU A 273 4.63 -10.29 -11.42
N ASP A 274 4.19 -10.72 -12.60
CA ASP A 274 4.08 -9.87 -13.79
C ASP A 274 3.15 -8.68 -13.53
N PHE A 275 2.03 -8.89 -12.83
CA PHE A 275 1.08 -7.83 -12.51
C PHE A 275 1.74 -6.71 -11.70
N VAL A 276 2.44 -7.06 -10.62
CA VAL A 276 3.15 -6.09 -9.77
C VAL A 276 4.25 -5.38 -10.56
N HIS A 277 5.07 -6.15 -11.30
CA HIS A 277 6.17 -5.60 -12.10
C HIS A 277 5.69 -4.75 -13.28
N SER A 278 4.48 -4.98 -13.81
CA SER A 278 3.91 -4.17 -14.90
C SER A 278 3.64 -2.70 -14.54
N TYR A 279 3.62 -2.38 -13.24
CA TYR A 279 3.57 -1.00 -12.75
C TYR A 279 4.96 -0.39 -12.49
N GLY A 280 6.03 -1.18 -12.61
CA GLY A 280 7.35 -0.82 -12.10
C GLY A 280 7.43 -0.87 -10.56
N LEU A 281 6.61 -1.70 -9.92
CA LEU A 281 6.66 -1.93 -8.48
C LEU A 281 7.58 -3.09 -8.14
N GLU A 282 8.27 -2.97 -7.01
CA GLU A 282 9.04 -4.04 -6.38
C GLU A 282 8.30 -4.63 -5.16
N TYR A 283 7.15 -4.05 -4.80
CA TYR A 283 6.31 -4.55 -3.72
C TYR A 283 4.83 -4.44 -4.10
N GLY A 284 4.06 -5.48 -3.75
CA GLY A 284 2.60 -5.47 -3.86
C GLY A 284 2.00 -6.51 -2.94
N ALA A 285 0.88 -6.17 -2.30
CA ALA A 285 0.06 -7.12 -1.56
C ALA A 285 -1.24 -7.33 -2.34
N LEU A 286 -1.31 -8.42 -3.09
CA LEU A 286 -2.48 -8.77 -3.88
C LEU A 286 -3.47 -9.56 -3.01
N ASP A 287 -4.74 -9.27 -3.22
CA ASP A 287 -5.86 -10.01 -2.65
C ASP A 287 -6.56 -10.77 -3.79
N LEU A 288 -6.54 -12.09 -3.68
CA LEU A 288 -7.25 -13.01 -4.56
C LEU A 288 -8.26 -13.82 -3.75
N ILE A 289 -9.23 -14.41 -4.42
CA ILE A 289 -10.10 -15.44 -3.84
C ILE A 289 -10.03 -16.71 -4.67
N VAL A 290 -10.31 -17.84 -4.02
CA VAL A 290 -10.48 -19.12 -4.70
C VAL A 290 -11.93 -19.57 -4.56
N THR A 291 -12.59 -19.83 -5.68
CA THR A 291 -13.98 -20.32 -5.69
C THR A 291 -14.07 -21.77 -5.18
N PRO A 292 -15.25 -22.25 -4.78
CA PRO A 292 -15.46 -23.67 -4.47
C PRO A 292 -15.04 -24.63 -5.61
N ASP A 293 -15.08 -24.16 -6.86
CA ASP A 293 -14.67 -24.92 -8.05
C ASP A 293 -13.17 -24.80 -8.35
N GLY A 294 -12.39 -24.10 -7.50
CA GLY A 294 -10.94 -23.99 -7.60
C GLY A 294 -10.44 -22.88 -8.53
N GLU A 295 -11.29 -21.93 -8.94
CA GLU A 295 -10.88 -20.82 -9.80
C GLU A 295 -10.29 -19.66 -9.00
N TYR A 296 -9.22 -19.06 -9.52
CA TYR A 296 -8.53 -17.92 -8.90
C TYR A 296 -9.07 -16.60 -9.46
N VAL A 297 -9.59 -15.74 -8.60
CA VAL A 297 -10.15 -14.43 -8.99
C VAL A 297 -9.35 -13.31 -8.33
N PHE A 298 -8.84 -12.39 -9.14
CA PHE A 298 -8.14 -11.19 -8.68
C PHE A 298 -9.13 -10.15 -8.15
N LEU A 299 -8.88 -9.60 -6.95
CA LEU A 299 -9.69 -8.53 -6.37
C LEU A 299 -9.01 -7.17 -6.45
N GLU A 300 -7.82 -7.05 -5.85
CA GLU A 300 -7.07 -5.80 -5.83
C GLU A 300 -5.57 -6.04 -5.56
N ASN A 301 -4.77 -5.01 -5.81
CA ASN A 301 -3.40 -4.91 -5.33
C ASN A 301 -3.25 -3.69 -4.42
N ASN A 302 -2.68 -3.90 -3.23
CA ASN A 302 -2.27 -2.83 -2.35
C ASN A 302 -0.76 -2.62 -2.45
N PRO A 303 -0.29 -1.57 -3.17
CA PRO A 303 1.13 -1.35 -3.44
C PRO A 303 1.92 -0.90 -2.19
N VAL A 304 1.24 -0.65 -1.07
CA VAL A 304 1.84 -0.38 0.25
C VAL A 304 1.08 -1.14 1.35
N GLY A 305 0.59 -2.34 1.02
CA GLY A 305 -0.18 -3.18 1.93
C GLY A 305 0.56 -3.52 3.22
N GLN A 306 -0.19 -3.83 4.27
CA GLN A 306 0.38 -4.38 5.50
C GLN A 306 0.75 -5.85 5.27
N PHE A 307 1.94 -6.25 5.71
CA PHE A 307 2.42 -7.64 5.62
C PHE A 307 2.75 -8.28 6.99
N LEU A 308 3.11 -7.48 8.00
CA LEU A 308 3.50 -7.99 9.33
C LEU A 308 2.47 -8.93 9.97
N TYR A 309 1.18 -8.60 9.92
CA TYR A 309 0.15 -9.47 10.49
C TYR A 309 0.11 -10.86 9.83
N VAL A 310 0.42 -10.93 8.53
CA VAL A 310 0.49 -12.19 7.78
C VAL A 310 1.64 -13.03 8.31
N GLN A 311 2.83 -12.45 8.50
CA GLN A 311 3.96 -13.17 9.09
C GLN A 311 3.72 -13.54 10.55
N GLN A 312 3.01 -12.72 11.34
CA GLN A 312 2.65 -13.05 12.72
C GLN A 312 1.72 -14.27 12.79
N LEU A 313 0.74 -14.34 11.89
CA LEU A 313 -0.21 -15.46 11.82
C LEU A 313 0.35 -16.67 11.09
N VAL A 314 1.31 -16.47 10.19
CA VAL A 314 1.97 -17.50 9.39
C VAL A 314 3.50 -17.32 9.47
N PRO A 315 4.15 -17.72 10.59
CA PRO A 315 5.57 -17.48 10.82
C PRO A 315 6.52 -18.11 9.80
N ALA A 316 6.04 -19.09 9.03
CA ALA A 316 6.78 -19.71 7.93
C ALA A 316 7.04 -18.77 6.73
N LEU A 317 6.38 -17.60 6.66
CA LEU A 317 6.58 -16.60 5.61
C LEU A 317 7.56 -15.51 6.08
N PRO A 318 8.82 -15.50 5.61
CA PRO A 318 9.87 -14.57 6.07
C PRO A 318 9.75 -13.19 5.39
N LEU A 319 8.63 -12.49 5.60
CA LEU A 319 8.31 -11.24 4.89
C LEU A 319 9.22 -10.09 5.30
N LEU A 320 9.48 -9.91 6.61
CA LEU A 320 10.39 -8.90 7.16
C LEU A 320 11.81 -9.08 6.64
N GLU A 321 12.32 -10.31 6.71
CA GLU A 321 13.65 -10.69 6.22
C GLU A 321 13.76 -10.44 4.71
N SER A 322 12.68 -10.73 3.98
CA SER A 322 12.64 -10.50 2.54
C SER A 322 12.68 -9.02 2.19
N VAL A 323 11.96 -8.16 2.91
CA VAL A 323 12.07 -6.70 2.72
C VAL A 323 13.52 -6.24 2.97
N ALA A 324 14.12 -6.70 4.07
CA ALA A 324 15.50 -6.33 4.42
C ALA A 324 16.52 -6.82 3.36
N ASP A 325 16.44 -8.09 2.93
CA ASP A 325 17.27 -8.66 1.85
C ASP A 325 17.18 -7.82 0.58
N THR A 326 15.96 -7.50 0.16
CA THR A 326 15.73 -6.76 -1.10
C THR A 326 16.29 -5.33 -1.04
N LEU A 327 16.20 -4.65 0.11
CA LEU A 327 16.82 -3.33 0.28
C LEU A 327 18.36 -3.41 0.30
N ILE A 328 18.92 -4.45 0.91
CA ILE A 328 20.38 -4.71 0.92
C ILE A 328 20.89 -4.96 -0.50
N GLU A 329 20.25 -5.89 -1.22
CA GLU A 329 20.58 -6.21 -2.62
C GLU A 329 20.50 -4.96 -3.50
N GLY A 330 19.42 -4.17 -3.38
CA GLY A 330 19.24 -2.93 -4.09
C GLY A 330 20.36 -1.92 -3.84
N ALA A 331 20.76 -1.75 -2.58
CA ALA A 331 21.84 -0.84 -2.19
C ALA A 331 23.21 -1.30 -2.70
N LEU A 332 23.47 -2.61 -2.73
CA LEU A 332 24.72 -3.18 -3.22
C LEU A 332 24.86 -3.06 -4.74
N CYS A 333 23.79 -3.29 -5.51
CA CYS A 333 23.81 -3.15 -6.96
C CYS A 333 24.15 -1.72 -7.40
N HIS A 334 23.55 -0.72 -6.75
CA HIS A 334 23.82 0.70 -7.04
C HIS A 334 25.12 1.21 -6.45
N SER A 335 25.83 0.42 -5.63
CA SER A 335 27.18 0.79 -5.15
C SER A 335 28.27 0.53 -6.20
N ARG A 336 27.94 -0.18 -7.30
CA ARG A 336 28.90 -0.61 -8.35
C ARG A 336 28.84 0.22 -9.64
N THR A 337 27.85 1.10 -9.75
CA THR A 337 27.62 2.05 -10.85
C THR A 337 28.04 3.45 -10.43
#